data_AF-A0AAX6BI07-F1
#
_entry.id   AF-A0AAX6BI07-F1
#
_cell.length_a   1.000
_cell.length_b   1.000
_cell.length_c   1.000
_cell.angle_alpha   90.00
_cell.angle_beta   90.00
_cell.angle_gamma   90.00
#
_symmetry.space_group_name_H-M   'P 1'
#
loop_
_entity.id
_entity.type
_entity.pdbx_description
1 polymer ?
#
loop_
_entity_poly.entity_id
_entity_poly.type
_entity_poly.pdbx_seq_one_letter_code
_entity_poly.pdbx_strand_id
1 'polypeptide(L)'
;MRRLLPFIIFTIYCIPYVYLSMRKDFEDDSKVNYIIMAMVTVVLSYLSGLIRADLSLILGNIVSFSTSYFYNALRLPDSKWEKYFAPFNSVEQVVLISLAALVLQVIIYTLARKRAKRYIRNAMVSK
;
A
#
# COMPACT_ATOMS: atom_id res chain seq x y z
N MET A 1 -8.94 -13.16 20.22
CA MET A 1 -7.61 -12.58 19.86
C MET A 1 -7.04 -13.05 18.51
N ARG A 2 -7.19 -14.32 18.07
CA ARG A 2 -6.59 -14.83 16.81
C ARG A 2 -6.90 -14.03 15.52
N ARG A 3 -8.00 -13.26 15.47
CA ARG A 3 -8.37 -12.40 14.32
C ARG A 3 -8.11 -10.90 14.51
N LEU A 4 -7.62 -10.49 15.68
CA LEU A 4 -7.41 -9.07 16.01
C LEU A 4 -6.27 -8.48 15.17
N LEU A 5 -5.15 -9.19 15.05
CA LEU A 5 -3.99 -8.73 14.29
C LEU A 5 -4.29 -8.56 12.78
N PRO A 6 -4.90 -9.52 12.07
CA PRO A 6 -5.35 -9.30 10.70
C PRO A 6 -6.31 -8.12 10.56
N PHE A 7 -7.21 -7.91 11.52
CA PHE A 7 -8.14 -6.79 11.50
C PHE A 7 -7.43 -5.44 11.68
N ILE A 8 -6.48 -5.34 12.61
CA ILE A 8 -5.65 -4.13 12.78
C ILE A 8 -4.88 -3.83 11.48
N ILE A 9 -4.22 -4.84 10.90
CA ILE A 9 -3.51 -4.69 9.62
C ILE A 9 -4.46 -4.20 8.51
N PHE A 10 -5.68 -4.74 8.46
CA PHE A 10 -6.69 -4.28 7.51
C PHE A 10 -7.02 -2.79 7.70
N THR A 11 -7.25 -2.35 8.93
CA THR A 11 -7.54 -0.91 9.20
C THR A 11 -6.39 0.00 8.78
N ILE A 12 -5.15 -0.44 8.94
CA ILE A 12 -3.97 0.31 8.50
C ILE A 12 -3.90 0.34 6.97
N TYR A 13 -4.18 -0.78 6.30
CA TYR A 13 -4.22 -0.81 4.84
C TYR A 13 -5.25 0.14 4.23
N CYS A 14 -6.39 0.37 4.90
CA CYS A 14 -7.46 1.24 4.40
C CYS A 14 -7.05 2.72 4.28
N ILE A 15 -5.90 3.13 4.82
CA ILE A 15 -5.40 4.51 4.69
C ILE A 15 -5.17 4.83 3.19
N PRO A 16 -5.62 6.00 2.68
CA PRO A 16 -5.44 6.42 1.29
C PRO A 16 -3.99 6.86 1.00
N TYR A 17 -3.08 5.91 1.03
CA TYR A 17 -1.63 6.12 1.01
C TYR A 17 -1.13 6.92 -0.19
N VAL A 18 -1.63 6.61 -1.38
CA VAL A 18 -1.20 7.28 -2.61
C VAL A 18 -1.67 8.73 -2.62
N TYR A 19 -2.94 8.99 -2.29
CA TYR A 19 -3.43 10.37 -2.23
C TYR A 19 -2.73 11.21 -1.14
N LEU A 20 -2.51 10.64 0.04
CA LEU A 20 -1.83 11.36 1.12
C LEU A 20 -0.38 11.69 0.78
N SER A 21 0.34 10.75 0.15
CA SER A 21 1.71 11.01 -0.32
C SER A 21 1.72 12.04 -1.44
N MET A 22 0.87 11.91 -2.46
CA MET A 22 0.69 12.92 -3.52
C MET A 22 0.47 14.32 -2.97
N ARG A 23 -0.49 14.45 -2.05
CA ARG A 23 -0.86 15.75 -1.48
C ARG A 23 0.31 16.38 -0.74
N LYS A 24 1.02 15.59 0.06
CA LYS A 24 2.14 16.08 0.85
C LYS A 24 3.36 16.40 -0.01
N ASP A 25 3.62 15.60 -1.03
CA ASP A 25 4.67 15.85 -2.03
C ASP A 25 4.40 17.11 -2.85
N PHE A 26 3.14 17.41 -3.16
CA PHE A 26 2.75 18.69 -3.76
C PHE A 26 2.91 19.88 -2.80
N GLU A 27 2.49 19.74 -1.54
CA GLU A 27 2.63 20.80 -0.52
C GLU A 27 4.09 21.13 -0.22
N ASP A 28 4.95 20.11 -0.19
CA ASP A 28 6.37 20.23 0.15
C ASP A 28 7.28 20.41 -1.08
N ASP A 29 6.72 20.47 -2.30
CA ASP A 29 7.44 20.45 -3.61
C ASP A 29 8.54 19.37 -3.66
N SER A 30 8.20 18.16 -3.21
CA SER A 30 9.12 17.05 -2.95
C SER A 30 8.56 15.74 -3.49
N LYS A 31 9.36 14.67 -3.59
CA LYS A 31 8.92 13.31 -3.98
C LYS A 31 9.18 12.26 -2.90
N VAL A 32 9.49 12.71 -1.70
CA VAL A 32 9.93 11.85 -0.59
C VAL A 32 8.77 11.05 -0.01
N ASN A 33 7.56 11.60 -0.01
CA ASN A 33 6.41 10.94 0.63
C ASN A 33 5.99 9.68 -0.15
N TYR A 34 6.19 9.62 -1.46
CA TYR A 34 6.05 8.37 -2.22
C TYR A 34 6.99 7.26 -1.74
N ILE A 35 8.23 7.60 -1.40
CA ILE A 35 9.20 6.62 -0.90
C ILE A 35 8.77 6.12 0.48
N ILE A 36 8.36 7.03 1.36
CA ILE A 36 7.85 6.69 2.70
C ILE A 36 6.63 5.77 2.56
N MET A 37 5.70 6.11 1.68
CA MET A 37 4.52 5.30 1.36
C MET A 37 4.91 3.89 0.89
N ALA A 38 5.88 3.78 -0.02
CA ALA A 38 6.38 2.49 -0.48
C ALA A 38 7.00 1.67 0.67
N MET A 39 7.79 2.30 1.55
CA MET A 39 8.37 1.60 2.72
C MET A 39 7.28 1.07 3.66
N VAL A 40 6.28 1.90 3.99
CA VAL A 40 5.18 1.51 4.88
C VAL A 40 4.40 0.34 4.29
N THR A 41 4.02 0.42 3.02
CA THR A 41 3.24 -0.63 2.36
C THR A 41 4.03 -1.93 2.19
N VAL A 42 5.35 -1.86 1.98
CA VAL A 42 6.25 -3.02 1.97
C VAL A 42 6.30 -3.71 3.34
N VAL A 43 6.46 -2.95 4.42
CA VAL A 43 6.45 -3.50 5.78
C VAL A 43 5.12 -4.17 6.07
N LEU A 44 4.01 -3.52 5.74
CA LEU A 44 2.66 -4.02 5.98
C LEU A 44 2.40 -5.32 5.20
N SER A 45 2.89 -5.38 3.96
CA SER A 45 2.81 -6.58 3.11
C SER A 45 3.64 -7.73 3.67
N TYR A 46 4.86 -7.45 4.12
CA TYR A 46 5.73 -8.44 4.74
C TYR A 46 5.06 -9.05 5.98
N LEU A 47 4.55 -8.21 6.89
CA LEU A 47 3.84 -8.65 8.09
C LEU A 47 2.59 -9.49 7.73
N SER A 48 1.83 -9.06 6.73
CA SER A 48 0.66 -9.80 6.24
C SER A 48 1.01 -11.19 5.72
N GLY A 49 2.14 -11.32 5.02
CA GLY A 49 2.64 -12.60 4.54
C GLY A 49 3.09 -13.53 5.66
N LEU A 50 3.67 -12.99 6.74
CA LEU A 50 4.04 -13.78 7.92
C LEU A 50 2.83 -14.35 8.67
N ILE A 51 1.79 -13.55 8.86
CA ILE A 51 0.60 -13.95 9.64
C ILE A 51 -0.56 -14.50 8.81
N ARG A 52 -0.39 -14.59 7.48
CA ARG A 52 -1.42 -15.02 6.51
C ARG A 52 -2.68 -14.14 6.53
N ALA A 53 -2.50 -12.82 6.61
CA ALA A 53 -3.58 -11.84 6.55
C ALA A 53 -3.99 -11.52 5.10
N ASP A 54 -4.36 -12.55 4.35
CA ASP A 54 -4.58 -12.50 2.90
C ASP A 54 -5.72 -11.52 2.55
N LEU A 55 -6.84 -11.61 3.26
CA LEU A 55 -8.00 -10.74 3.08
C LEU A 55 -7.70 -9.28 3.43
N SER A 56 -6.88 -9.05 4.46
CA SER A 56 -6.52 -7.70 4.90
C SER A 56 -5.73 -6.96 3.83
N LEU A 57 -4.77 -7.64 3.19
CA LEU A 57 -3.99 -7.08 2.09
C LEU A 57 -4.88 -6.75 0.89
N ILE A 58 -5.74 -7.68 0.47
CA ILE A 58 -6.57 -7.51 -0.74
C ILE A 58 -7.62 -6.41 -0.51
N LEU A 59 -8.48 -6.57 0.49
CA LEU A 59 -9.57 -5.63 0.74
C LEU A 59 -9.04 -4.26 1.15
N GLY A 60 -7.97 -4.22 1.95
CA GLY A 60 -7.38 -2.99 2.39
C GLY A 60 -6.76 -2.17 1.24
N ASN A 61 -6.05 -2.81 0.30
CA ASN A 61 -5.58 -2.12 -0.90
C ASN A 61 -6.72 -1.64 -1.80
N ILE A 62 -7.82 -2.41 -1.93
CA ILE A 62 -9.01 -1.96 -2.67
C ILE A 62 -9.56 -0.68 -2.03
N VAL A 63 -9.77 -0.66 -0.71
CA VAL A 63 -10.26 0.52 0.00
C VAL A 63 -9.29 1.70 -0.12
N SER A 64 -7.99 1.46 0.06
CA SER A 64 -6.93 2.48 -0.07
C SER A 64 -6.92 3.11 -1.45
N PHE A 65 -7.00 2.29 -2.50
CA PHE A 65 -7.04 2.74 -3.89
C PHE A 65 -8.32 3.52 -4.17
N SER A 66 -9.49 2.96 -3.83
CA SER A 66 -10.77 3.62 -4.08
C SER A 66 -10.84 4.98 -3.38
N THR A 67 -10.47 5.06 -2.11
CA THR A 67 -10.45 6.32 -1.37
C THR A 67 -9.43 7.31 -1.93
N SER A 68 -8.22 6.86 -2.30
CA SER A 68 -7.22 7.71 -2.96
C SER A 68 -7.73 8.27 -4.29
N TYR A 69 -8.36 7.41 -5.10
CA TYR A 69 -8.93 7.78 -6.38
C TYR A 69 -10.06 8.80 -6.21
N PHE A 70 -11.03 8.54 -5.33
CA PHE A 70 -12.16 9.46 -5.12
C PHE A 70 -11.70 10.81 -4.54
N TYR A 71 -10.79 10.82 -3.57
CA TYR A 71 -10.27 12.09 -3.04
C TYR A 71 -9.51 12.90 -4.08
N ASN A 72 -8.81 12.24 -5.01
CA ASN A 72 -8.14 12.93 -6.10
C ASN A 72 -9.13 13.40 -7.18
N ALA A 73 -10.04 12.52 -7.62
CA ALA A 73 -10.96 12.78 -8.72
C ALA A 73 -12.05 13.81 -8.39
N LEU A 74 -12.48 13.88 -7.13
CA LEU A 74 -13.47 14.87 -6.66
C LEU A 74 -12.83 16.21 -6.25
N ARG A 75 -11.51 16.36 -6.41
CA ARG A 75 -10.82 17.61 -6.12
C ARG A 75 -11.28 18.69 -7.11
N LEU A 76 -11.45 19.92 -6.62
CA LEU A 76 -11.72 21.06 -7.49
C LEU A 76 -10.55 21.26 -8.48
N PRO A 77 -10.84 21.62 -9.74
CA PRO A 77 -9.78 21.87 -10.73
C PRO A 77 -8.76 22.89 -10.22
N ASP A 78 -7.50 22.48 -10.18
CA ASP A 78 -6.37 23.30 -9.75
C ASP A 78 -5.23 23.14 -10.76
N SER A 79 -4.94 24.23 -11.49
CA SER A 79 -3.92 24.22 -12.54
C SER A 79 -2.51 23.97 -11.99
N LYS A 80 -2.23 24.34 -10.74
CA LYS A 80 -0.93 24.05 -10.11
C LYS A 80 -0.79 22.56 -9.80
N TRP A 81 -1.87 21.95 -9.30
CA TRP A 81 -1.94 20.52 -9.03
C TRP A 81 -1.69 19.71 -10.31
N GLU A 82 -2.44 19.99 -11.38
CA GLU A 82 -2.27 19.25 -12.64
C GLU A 82 -0.91 19.52 -13.30
N LYS A 83 -0.38 20.75 -13.21
CA LYS A 83 0.96 21.06 -13.72
C LYS A 83 2.06 20.34 -12.98
N TYR A 84 1.93 20.16 -11.66
CA TYR A 84 2.92 19.46 -10.84
C TYR A 84 3.06 17.98 -11.25
N PHE A 85 1.95 17.34 -11.62
CA PHE A 85 1.94 15.92 -11.98
C PHE A 85 2.24 15.63 -13.46
N ALA A 86 2.40 16.65 -14.30
CA ALA A 86 2.76 16.49 -15.71
C ALA A 86 4.02 15.60 -15.90
N PRO A 87 4.09 14.76 -16.95
CA PRO A 87 3.20 14.74 -18.13
C PRO A 87 1.89 13.96 -17.96
N PHE A 88 1.73 13.20 -16.87
CA PHE A 88 0.49 12.48 -16.57
C PHE A 88 -0.45 13.37 -15.75
N ASN A 89 -1.76 13.13 -15.83
CA ASN A 89 -2.66 13.82 -14.91
C ASN A 89 -2.62 13.17 -13.51
N SER A 90 -3.14 13.89 -12.51
CA SER A 90 -3.10 13.42 -11.13
C SER A 90 -3.82 12.07 -10.93
N VAL A 91 -4.91 11.82 -11.67
CA VAL A 91 -5.67 10.57 -11.58
C VAL A 91 -4.88 9.39 -12.14
N GLU A 92 -4.21 9.58 -13.29
CA GLU A 92 -3.31 8.60 -13.88
C GLU A 92 -2.17 8.25 -12.92
N GLN A 93 -1.60 9.24 -12.24
CA GLN A 93 -0.58 8.99 -11.23
C GLN A 93 -1.10 8.13 -10.07
N VAL A 94 -2.31 8.38 -9.56
CA VAL A 94 -2.92 7.53 -8.53
C VAL A 94 -2.96 6.08 -8.99
N VAL A 95 -3.41 5.83 -10.22
CA VAL A 95 -3.52 4.48 -10.78
C VAL A 95 -2.14 3.82 -10.94
N LEU A 96 -1.19 4.51 -11.57
CA LEU A 96 0.14 3.98 -11.85
C LEU A 96 0.91 3.66 -10.57
N ILE A 97 0.90 4.58 -9.59
CA ILE A 97 1.61 4.41 -8.33
C ILE A 97 0.95 3.30 -7.50
N SER A 98 -0.38 3.24 -7.47
CA SER A 98 -1.11 2.15 -6.79
C SER A 98 -0.76 0.79 -7.38
N LEU A 99 -0.73 0.68 -8.72
CA LEU A 99 -0.37 -0.55 -9.41
C LEU A 99 1.07 -0.97 -9.12
N ALA A 100 2.02 -0.04 -9.22
CA ALA A 100 3.43 -0.30 -8.92
C ALA A 100 3.64 -0.73 -7.46
N ALA A 101 2.99 -0.04 -6.51
CA ALA A 101 3.02 -0.39 -5.10
C ALA A 101 2.40 -1.78 -4.86
N LEU A 102 1.28 -2.10 -5.50
CA LEU A 102 0.63 -3.41 -5.36
C LEU A 102 1.51 -4.54 -5.88
N VAL A 103 2.18 -4.37 -7.02
CA VAL A 103 3.13 -5.36 -7.56
C VAL A 103 4.25 -5.63 -6.55
N LEU A 104 4.87 -4.56 -6.03
CA LEU A 104 5.93 -4.69 -5.03
C LEU A 104 5.42 -5.37 -3.75
N GLN A 105 4.24 -4.99 -3.27
CA GLN A 105 3.60 -5.63 -2.13
C GLN A 105 3.38 -7.12 -2.38
N VAL A 106 2.85 -7.55 -3.54
CA VAL A 106 2.60 -8.97 -3.84
C VAL A 106 3.89 -9.79 -3.82
N ILE A 107 4.99 -9.25 -4.35
CA ILE A 107 6.31 -9.89 -4.31
C ILE A 107 6.75 -10.11 -2.86
N ILE A 108 6.73 -9.05 -2.04
CA ILE A 108 7.17 -9.08 -0.64
C ILE A 108 6.30 -10.02 0.20
N TYR A 109 4.98 -9.96 0.03
CA TYR A 109 4.02 -10.84 0.69
C TYR A 109 4.35 -12.31 0.38
N THR A 110 4.62 -12.64 -0.88
CA THR A 110 4.91 -14.01 -1.32
C THR A 110 6.22 -14.52 -0.72
N LEU A 111 7.25 -13.66 -0.65
CA LEU A 111 8.52 -13.99 -0.01
C LEU A 111 8.34 -14.25 1.50
N ALA A 112 7.62 -13.38 2.19
CA ALA A 112 7.32 -13.52 3.62
C ALA A 112 6.53 -14.81 3.91
N ARG A 113 5.51 -15.11 3.10
CA ARG A 113 4.70 -16.32 3.24
C ARG A 113 5.53 -17.60 3.03
N LYS A 114 6.44 -17.59 2.04
CA LYS A 114 7.39 -18.70 1.83
C LYS A 114 8.31 -18.88 3.04
N ARG A 115 8.85 -17.79 3.60
CA ARG A 115 9.70 -17.83 4.79
C ARG A 115 8.98 -18.41 6.00
N ALA A 116 7.77 -17.94 6.30
CA ALA A 116 6.96 -18.43 7.42
C ALA A 116 6.66 -19.94 7.30
N LYS A 117 6.29 -20.42 6.10
CA LYS A 117 6.06 -21.85 5.85
C LYS A 117 7.31 -22.70 6.07
N ARG A 118 8.48 -22.25 5.61
CA ARG A 118 9.75 -22.96 5.81
C ARG A 118 10.11 -23.08 7.29
N TYR A 119 9.96 -21.99 8.05
CA TYR A 119 10.23 -21.99 9.48
C TYR A 119 9.38 -23.02 10.24
N ILE A 120 8.07 -23.05 9.98
CA ILE A 120 7.15 -24.01 10.60
C ILE A 120 7.51 -25.45 10.21
N ARG A 121 7.84 -25.70 8.93
CA ARG A 121 8.26 -27.03 8.46
C ARG A 121 9.51 -27.53 9.19
N ASN A 122 10.55 -26.70 9.26
CA ASN A 122 11.82 -27.07 9.90
C ASN A 122 11.63 -27.34 11.41
N ALA A 123 10.76 -26.57 12.07
CA ALA A 123 10.43 -26.79 13.48
C ALA A 123 9.70 -28.11 13.76
N MET A 124 8.94 -28.63 12.77
CA MET A 124 8.25 -29.92 12.89
C MET A 124 9.15 -31.12 12.60
N VAL A 125 10.16 -30.96 11.72
CA VAL A 125 11.13 -32.03 11.38
C VAL A 125 12.20 -32.23 12.47
N SER A 126 12.45 -31.20 13.28
CA SER A 126 13.42 -31.24 14.39
C SER A 126 12.86 -31.85 15.70
N LYS A 127 11.61 -32.34 15.69
CA LYS A 127 10.95 -33.03 16.81
C LYS A 127 10.79 -34.50 16.48
#